data_AF-A0A0C9VA18-F1
#
_entry.id   AF-A0A0C9VA18-F1
#
_cell.length_a   1.000
_cell.length_b   1.000
_cell.length_c   1.000
_cell.angle_alpha   90.00
_cell.angle_beta   90.00
_cell.angle_gamma   90.00
#
_symmetry.space_group_name_H-M   'P 1'
#
loop_
_entity.id
_entity.type
_entity.pdbx_description
1 polymer ?
#
loop_
_entity_poly.entity_id
_entity_poly.type
_entity_poly.pdbx_seq_one_letter_code
_entity_poly.pdbx_strand_id
1 'polypeptide(L)'
;MTPPYPPSIKQRLPPEIIDQIIDQLRGDNRALSKCNLVCRSWRPAARYHLFYEVKLSGKMPHALSILFRGLTSLSLTIRILNVSEVASNIHNSSSIWDQAFSTLGSSLPALHTLRLTNVYFSQLSSASISSVIHGFRSVKNLHMSSVIFHSLEDFMRLIQGHKQLEELAIRNVWWESEEPEESLRQSATGTISYISFTTPCRVILQDVSHRIYSWLASGRCPLNIVSLEYCTTMDHNLTSLDNLLSKFGSNLHKLSLNLHPMMHTFLIAPGFQYPQLLSRCPSLESLEFVGIVLSPPLSRGYGWILNVLEQASVDQLEVISFHLLCNQLSALNQVPWNGISRILSNPIYKRLRKVVFHLKGDTNNRAKTSITERLSSLCARGVGLEFLPTY
;
A
#
# COMPACT_ATOMS: atom_id res chain seq x y z
N MET A 1 29.22 15.94 66.49
CA MET A 1 28.31 14.93 65.91
C MET A 1 27.47 15.62 64.86
N THR A 2 27.81 15.44 63.58
CA THR A 2 27.01 15.93 62.44
C THR A 2 25.88 14.94 62.16
N PRO A 3 24.64 15.38 61.89
CA PRO A 3 23.55 14.48 61.54
C PRO A 3 23.80 13.86 60.15
N PRO A 4 23.41 12.59 59.92
CA PRO A 4 23.57 11.96 58.62
C PRO A 4 22.69 12.67 57.59
N TYR A 5 23.28 13.02 56.44
CA TYR A 5 22.55 13.53 55.28
C TYR A 5 21.41 12.57 54.91
N PRO A 6 20.20 13.07 54.60
CA PRO A 6 19.13 12.21 54.10
C PRO A 6 19.59 11.51 52.81
N PRO A 7 19.23 10.23 52.61
CA PRO A 7 19.63 9.51 51.41
C PRO A 7 19.11 10.27 50.19
N SER A 8 20.02 10.62 49.28
CA SER A 8 19.69 11.26 48.01
C SER A 8 18.57 10.47 47.33
N ILE A 9 17.38 11.06 47.21
CA ILE A 9 16.28 10.49 46.42
C ILE A 9 16.82 10.39 45.00
N LYS A 10 17.18 9.19 44.55
CA LYS A 10 17.50 8.94 43.14
C LYS A 10 16.26 9.32 42.36
N GLN A 11 16.25 10.51 41.75
CA GLN A 11 15.21 10.96 40.84
C GLN A 11 15.20 9.97 39.67
N ARG A 12 14.30 8.99 39.74
CA ARG A 12 14.04 8.06 38.65
C ARG A 12 13.12 8.79 37.69
N LEU A 13 13.47 8.83 36.41
CA LEU A 13 12.57 9.31 35.38
C LEU A 13 11.26 8.52 35.46
N PRO A 14 10.09 9.18 35.36
CA PRO A 14 8.81 8.50 35.26
C PRO A 14 8.80 7.52 34.08
N PRO A 15 8.11 6.37 34.18
CA PRO A 15 7.99 5.40 33.10
C PRO A 15 7.51 6.02 31.78
N GLU A 16 6.59 6.98 31.83
CA GLU A 16 6.03 7.65 30.65
C GLU A 16 7.11 8.44 29.90
N ILE A 17 8.04 9.06 30.62
CA ILE A 17 9.18 9.78 30.04
C ILE A 17 10.18 8.80 29.43
N ILE A 18 10.40 7.65 30.07
CA ILE A 18 11.25 6.58 29.53
C ILE A 18 10.65 6.06 28.21
N ASP A 19 9.34 5.79 28.19
CA ASP A 19 8.64 5.32 27.01
C ASP A 19 8.77 6.33 25.86
N GLN A 20 8.53 7.62 26.12
CA GLN A 20 8.71 8.69 25.12
C GLN A 20 10.13 8.78 24.57
N ILE A 21 11.16 8.60 25.41
CA ILE A 21 12.57 8.59 24.99
C ILE A 21 12.83 7.39 24.07
N ILE A 22 12.35 6.20 24.45
CA ILE A 22 12.55 4.97 23.67
C ILE A 22 11.73 5.00 22.37
N ASP A 23 10.55 5.62 22.37
CA ASP A 23 9.70 5.80 21.19
C ASP A 23 10.43 6.56 20.07
N GLN A 24 11.32 7.50 20.42
CA GLN A 24 12.15 8.21 19.42
C GLN A 24 13.17 7.31 18.72
N LEU A 25 13.44 6.11 19.26
CA LEU A 25 14.40 5.14 18.70
C LEU A 25 13.74 4.11 17.78
N ARG A 26 12.45 4.29 17.44
CA ARG A 26 11.71 3.37 16.57
C ARG A 26 12.45 3.16 15.25
N GLY A 27 12.75 1.90 14.93
CA GLY A 27 13.48 1.51 13.72
C GLY A 27 15.01 1.44 13.89
N ASP A 28 15.59 2.03 14.94
CA ASP A 28 17.01 1.84 15.29
C ASP A 28 17.17 0.63 16.23
N ASN A 29 17.16 -0.57 15.64
CA ASN A 29 17.31 -1.82 16.38
C ASN A 29 18.63 -1.87 17.18
N ARG A 30 19.67 -1.16 16.75
CA ARG A 30 20.96 -1.14 17.45
C ARG A 30 20.87 -0.31 18.73
N ALA A 31 20.30 0.89 18.65
CA ALA A 31 20.06 1.73 19.82
C ALA A 31 19.07 1.08 20.79
N LEU A 32 17.99 0.50 20.28
CA LEU A 32 16.99 -0.21 21.09
C LEU A 32 17.59 -1.43 21.80
N SER A 33 18.46 -2.19 21.14
CA SER A 33 19.17 -3.32 21.76
C SER A 33 20.06 -2.87 22.92
N LYS A 34 20.74 -1.73 22.79
CA LYS A 34 21.50 -1.14 23.90
C LYS A 34 20.59 -0.70 25.04
N CYS A 35 19.49 -0.02 24.73
CA CYS A 35 18.51 0.44 25.72
C CYS A 35 17.90 -0.70 26.53
N ASN A 36 17.62 -1.84 25.88
CA ASN A 36 17.16 -3.06 26.53
C ASN A 36 18.15 -3.61 27.59
N LEU A 37 19.43 -3.26 27.49
CA LEU A 37 20.47 -3.70 28.43
C LEU A 37 20.76 -2.69 29.54
N VAL A 38 20.32 -1.43 29.42
CA VAL A 38 20.63 -0.34 30.37
C VAL A 38 20.09 -0.65 31.77
N CYS A 39 18.78 -0.85 31.92
CA CYS A 39 18.16 -1.15 33.21
C CYS A 39 16.79 -1.83 33.03
N ARG A 40 16.22 -2.36 34.13
CA ARG A 40 14.94 -3.10 34.10
C ARG A 40 13.75 -2.23 33.67
N SER A 41 13.74 -0.94 33.96
CA SER A 41 12.62 -0.05 33.60
C SER A 41 12.60 0.30 32.10
N TRP A 42 13.74 0.27 31.40
CA TRP A 42 13.82 0.56 29.95
C TRP A 42 13.47 -0.67 29.09
N ARG A 43 13.54 -1.87 29.68
CA ARG A 43 13.33 -3.14 28.97
C ARG A 43 11.96 -3.27 28.32
N PRO A 44 10.82 -2.99 28.97
CA PRO A 44 9.50 -3.19 28.36
C PRO A 44 9.33 -2.38 27.08
N ALA A 45 9.62 -1.07 27.12
CA ALA A 45 9.56 -0.19 25.96
C ALA A 45 10.53 -0.62 24.86
N ALA A 46 11.80 -0.89 25.22
CA ALA A 46 12.80 -1.30 24.24
C ALA A 46 12.42 -2.63 23.56
N ARG A 47 11.94 -3.62 24.32
CA ARG A 47 11.46 -4.91 23.77
C ARG A 47 10.23 -4.74 22.90
N TYR A 48 9.28 -3.89 23.30
CA TYR A 48 8.10 -3.61 22.49
C TYR A 48 8.51 -3.18 21.08
N HIS A 49 9.38 -2.18 20.94
CA HIS A 49 9.84 -1.71 19.63
C HIS A 49 10.74 -2.71 18.89
N LEU A 50 11.61 -3.43 19.59
CA LEU A 50 12.48 -4.46 18.99
C LEU A 50 11.69 -5.62 18.35
N PHE A 51 10.57 -5.99 18.96
CA PHE A 51 9.76 -7.14 18.53
C PHE A 51 8.45 -6.74 17.85
N TYR A 52 8.17 -5.44 17.71
CA TYR A 52 6.98 -4.93 17.02
C TYR A 52 6.90 -5.43 15.57
N GLU A 53 8.04 -5.39 14.88
CA GLU A 53 8.20 -5.86 13.51
C GLU A 53 9.24 -6.98 13.44
N VAL A 54 8.81 -8.15 12.99
CA VAL A 54 9.68 -9.32 12.79
C VAL A 54 9.90 -9.52 11.29
N LYS A 55 11.18 -9.64 10.90
CA LYS A 55 11.61 -9.91 9.52
C LYS A 55 12.24 -11.28 9.46
N LEU A 56 11.60 -12.18 8.74
CA LEU A 56 12.04 -13.56 8.54
C LEU A 56 12.51 -13.70 7.10
N SER A 57 13.74 -14.19 6.94
CA SER A 57 14.27 -14.54 5.62
C SER A 57 14.70 -16.00 5.60
N GLY A 58 14.55 -16.64 4.43
CA GLY A 58 14.93 -18.04 4.22
C GLY A 58 16.43 -18.36 4.44
N LYS A 59 17.25 -17.34 4.73
CA LYS A 59 18.68 -17.47 5.07
C LYS A 59 18.93 -17.65 6.58
N MET A 60 17.93 -17.48 7.44
CA MET A 60 18.09 -17.40 8.90
C MET A 60 17.26 -18.43 9.68
N PRO A 61 17.45 -19.75 9.47
CA PRO A 61 16.72 -20.79 10.20
C PRO A 61 16.95 -20.72 11.72
N HIS A 62 18.09 -20.19 12.17
CA HIS A 62 18.36 -20.01 13.59
C HIS A 62 17.47 -18.91 14.22
N ALA A 63 17.22 -17.80 13.51
CA ALA A 63 16.33 -16.75 13.99
C ALA A 63 14.88 -17.25 14.13
N LEU A 64 14.43 -18.09 13.20
CA LEU A 64 13.18 -18.82 13.29
C LEU A 64 13.13 -19.71 14.54
N SER A 65 14.17 -20.52 14.78
CA SER A 65 14.24 -21.39 15.95
C SER A 65 14.24 -20.64 17.29
N ILE A 66 14.88 -19.47 17.35
CA ILE A 66 14.88 -18.60 18.54
C ILE A 66 13.51 -17.98 18.75
N LEU A 67 12.86 -17.50 17.68
CA LEU A 67 11.49 -17.02 17.75
C LEU A 67 10.57 -18.12 18.27
N PHE A 68 10.61 -19.33 17.68
CA PHE A 68 9.78 -20.45 18.14
C PHE A 68 9.96 -20.79 19.62
N ARG A 69 11.17 -20.65 20.17
CA ARG A 69 11.43 -20.85 21.60
C ARG A 69 10.94 -19.69 22.49
N GLY A 70 10.88 -18.46 21.97
CA GLY A 70 10.54 -17.25 22.72
C GLY A 70 9.12 -16.72 22.53
N LEU A 71 8.36 -17.28 21.57
CA LEU A 71 7.05 -16.79 21.13
C LEU A 71 6.05 -16.64 22.28
N THR A 72 6.06 -17.48 23.32
CA THR A 72 5.12 -17.36 24.44
C THR A 72 5.19 -16.02 25.18
N SER A 73 6.36 -15.36 25.21
CA SER A 73 6.52 -14.06 25.88
C SER A 73 6.49 -12.84 24.92
N LEU A 74 6.69 -13.08 23.62
CA LEU A 74 6.83 -12.03 22.60
C LEU A 74 5.68 -11.99 21.59
N SER A 75 4.85 -13.03 21.53
CA SER A 75 3.70 -13.17 20.63
C SER A 75 2.76 -11.98 20.68
N LEU A 76 2.53 -11.46 21.88
CA LEU A 76 1.60 -10.35 22.11
C LEU A 76 2.16 -8.99 21.69
N THR A 77 3.48 -8.86 21.47
CA THR A 77 4.11 -7.61 21.01
C THR A 77 4.28 -7.55 19.49
N ILE A 78 4.31 -8.70 18.81
CA ILE A 78 4.51 -8.76 17.36
C ILE A 78 3.23 -8.26 16.66
N ARG A 79 3.39 -7.24 15.81
CA ARG A 79 2.30 -6.58 15.07
C ARG A 79 2.50 -6.66 13.57
N ILE A 80 3.76 -6.69 13.12
CA ILE A 80 4.14 -6.79 11.71
C ILE A 80 5.03 -8.02 11.52
N LEU A 81 4.66 -8.88 10.58
CA LEU A 81 5.44 -10.03 10.17
C LEU A 81 5.78 -9.88 8.69
N ASN A 82 7.08 -9.81 8.39
CA ASN A 82 7.57 -9.84 7.02
C ASN A 82 8.25 -11.18 6.77
N VAL A 83 7.70 -11.94 5.83
CA VAL A 83 8.26 -13.20 5.35
C VAL A 83 8.83 -12.95 3.96
N SER A 84 10.11 -13.22 3.79
CA SER A 84 10.81 -13.05 2.52
C SER A 84 11.61 -14.28 2.14
N GLU A 85 11.42 -14.75 0.91
CA GLU A 85 12.28 -15.77 0.33
C GLU A 85 13.35 -15.13 -0.58
N VAL A 86 14.48 -15.82 -0.72
CA VAL A 86 15.54 -15.40 -1.64
C VAL A 86 15.56 -16.42 -2.78
N ALA A 87 15.45 -15.93 -4.01
CA ALA A 87 15.30 -16.72 -5.24
C ALA A 87 16.40 -17.78 -5.47
N SER A 88 17.52 -17.75 -4.75
CA SER A 88 18.60 -18.73 -4.86
C SER A 88 18.29 -20.11 -4.23
N ASN A 89 17.17 -20.27 -3.51
CA ASN A 89 16.91 -21.43 -2.65
C ASN A 89 15.65 -22.26 -3.01
N ILE A 90 15.14 -22.14 -4.24
CA ILE A 90 13.84 -22.68 -4.69
C ILE A 90 13.62 -24.17 -4.37
N HIS A 91 14.68 -24.98 -4.26
CA HIS A 91 14.55 -26.42 -3.97
C HIS A 91 14.61 -26.80 -2.47
N ASN A 92 15.08 -25.91 -1.58
CA ASN A 92 15.19 -26.17 -0.14
C ASN A 92 14.26 -25.27 0.72
N SER A 93 13.67 -24.24 0.14
CA SER A 93 12.95 -23.18 0.84
C SER A 93 11.55 -23.57 1.30
N SER A 94 10.87 -24.47 0.59
CA SER A 94 9.52 -24.94 0.91
C SER A 94 9.43 -25.50 2.33
N SER A 95 10.40 -26.32 2.74
CA SER A 95 10.40 -26.98 4.06
C SER A 95 10.49 -26.01 5.25
N ILE A 96 11.26 -24.92 5.13
CA ILE A 96 11.49 -23.99 6.24
C ILE A 96 10.24 -23.15 6.50
N TRP A 97 9.61 -22.64 5.44
CA TRP A 97 8.38 -21.87 5.58
C TRP A 97 7.18 -22.73 5.94
N ASP A 98 7.16 -23.97 5.47
CA ASP A 98 6.13 -24.93 5.86
C ASP A 98 6.15 -25.22 7.37
N GLN A 99 7.32 -25.50 7.93
CA GLN A 99 7.45 -25.63 9.39
C GLN A 99 7.16 -24.31 10.12
N ALA A 100 7.52 -23.17 9.52
CA ALA A 100 7.34 -21.90 10.17
C ALA A 100 5.86 -21.48 10.24
N PHE A 101 5.13 -21.53 9.13
CA PHE A 101 3.74 -21.08 9.06
C PHE A 101 2.82 -21.93 9.93
N SER A 102 2.99 -23.24 9.95
CA SER A 102 2.24 -24.14 10.84
C SER A 102 2.35 -23.75 12.32
N THR A 103 3.47 -23.15 12.74
CA THR A 103 3.68 -22.71 14.12
C THR A 103 3.30 -21.23 14.35
N LEU A 104 3.58 -20.35 13.38
CA LEU A 104 3.36 -18.90 13.54
C LEU A 104 1.89 -18.52 13.58
N GLY A 105 1.04 -19.18 12.79
CA GLY A 105 -0.39 -18.84 12.70
C GLY A 105 -1.13 -18.97 14.03
N SER A 106 -0.78 -19.96 14.86
CA SER A 106 -1.36 -20.12 16.20
C SER A 106 -0.71 -19.24 17.27
N SER A 107 0.49 -18.72 16.99
CA SER A 107 1.34 -18.07 17.99
C SER A 107 1.33 -16.54 17.92
N LEU A 108 0.72 -15.92 16.90
CA LEU A 108 0.75 -14.47 16.70
C LEU A 108 -0.68 -13.86 16.69
N PRO A 109 -1.40 -13.90 17.83
CA PRO A 109 -2.81 -13.51 17.88
C PRO A 109 -3.04 -12.02 17.61
N ALA A 110 -2.02 -11.19 17.84
CA ALA A 110 -2.11 -9.75 17.69
C ALA A 110 -1.37 -9.25 16.42
N LEU A 111 -1.14 -10.12 15.44
CA LEU A 111 -0.57 -9.74 14.16
C LEU A 111 -1.57 -8.89 13.36
N HIS A 112 -1.16 -7.69 12.95
CA HIS A 112 -2.00 -6.76 12.18
C HIS A 112 -1.56 -6.63 10.72
N THR A 113 -0.27 -6.79 10.44
CA THR A 113 0.29 -6.69 9.09
C THR A 113 1.07 -7.95 8.75
N LEU A 114 0.65 -8.62 7.68
CA LEU A 114 1.37 -9.75 7.10
C LEU A 114 1.91 -9.32 5.75
N ARG A 115 3.24 -9.40 5.59
CA ARG A 115 3.92 -9.15 4.31
C ARG A 115 4.58 -10.42 3.82
N LEU A 116 4.23 -10.83 2.61
CA LEU A 116 4.78 -11.99 1.92
C LEU A 116 5.56 -11.51 0.70
N THR A 117 6.84 -11.87 0.59
CA THR A 117 7.70 -11.47 -0.52
C THR A 117 8.47 -12.67 -1.07
N ASN A 118 8.35 -12.92 -2.38
CA ASN A 118 8.97 -14.08 -3.05
C ASN A 118 8.53 -15.44 -2.48
N VAL A 119 7.33 -15.55 -1.92
CA VAL A 119 6.85 -16.80 -1.29
C VAL A 119 6.16 -17.69 -2.31
N TYR A 120 6.56 -18.97 -2.36
CA TYR A 120 5.93 -19.99 -3.19
C TYR A 120 4.80 -20.66 -2.40
N PHE A 121 3.63 -20.03 -2.39
CA PHE A 121 2.46 -20.52 -1.66
C PHE A 121 2.01 -21.91 -2.14
N SER A 122 2.23 -22.20 -3.43
CA SER A 122 2.00 -23.51 -4.04
C SER A 122 2.85 -24.65 -3.48
N GLN A 123 4.01 -24.34 -2.89
CA GLN A 123 4.92 -25.35 -2.34
C GLN A 123 4.71 -25.60 -0.83
N LEU A 124 3.76 -24.92 -0.21
CA LEU A 124 3.42 -25.10 1.20
C LEU A 124 2.51 -26.31 1.38
N SER A 125 2.61 -27.00 2.52
CA SER A 125 1.66 -28.05 2.89
C SER A 125 0.28 -27.44 3.16
N SER A 126 -0.75 -28.29 3.08
CA SER A 126 -2.13 -27.91 3.42
C SER A 126 -2.27 -27.37 4.84
N ALA A 127 -1.48 -27.87 5.80
CA ALA A 127 -1.47 -27.39 7.18
C ALA A 127 -0.95 -25.94 7.28
N SER A 128 0.11 -25.62 6.54
CA SER A 128 0.68 -24.28 6.49
C SER A 128 -0.23 -23.29 5.78
N ILE A 129 -0.81 -23.71 4.65
CA ILE A 129 -1.81 -22.92 3.94
C ILE A 129 -2.99 -22.60 4.88
N SER A 130 -3.53 -23.60 5.55
CA SER A 130 -4.60 -23.42 6.54
C SER A 130 -4.19 -22.47 7.68
N SER A 131 -2.96 -22.58 8.17
CA SER A 131 -2.41 -21.70 9.20
C SER A 131 -2.31 -20.24 8.73
N VAL A 132 -1.88 -19.98 7.50
CA VAL A 132 -1.83 -18.63 6.94
C VAL A 132 -3.22 -18.05 6.73
N ILE A 133 -4.18 -18.88 6.28
CA ILE A 133 -5.56 -18.43 6.03
C ILE A 133 -6.33 -18.19 7.33
N HIS A 134 -6.16 -19.03 8.35
CA HIS A 134 -7.03 -19.06 9.53
C HIS A 134 -6.35 -18.71 10.85
N GLY A 135 -5.02 -18.73 10.90
CA GLY A 135 -4.23 -18.45 12.12
C GLY A 135 -4.16 -16.96 12.43
N PHE A 136 -3.93 -16.13 11.41
CA PHE A 136 -3.69 -14.68 11.59
C PHE A 136 -4.99 -13.85 11.60
N ARG A 137 -5.87 -14.12 12.57
CA ARG A 137 -7.24 -13.58 12.61
C ARG A 137 -7.36 -12.06 12.73
N SER A 138 -6.33 -11.39 13.27
CA SER A 138 -6.32 -9.94 13.52
C SER A 138 -5.67 -9.13 12.38
N VAL A 139 -5.30 -9.78 11.27
CA VAL A 139 -4.62 -9.09 10.16
C VAL A 139 -5.58 -8.13 9.47
N LYS A 140 -5.11 -6.90 9.36
CA LYS A 140 -5.76 -5.76 8.68
C LYS A 140 -5.06 -5.39 7.39
N ASN A 141 -3.75 -5.61 7.32
CA ASN A 141 -2.93 -5.25 6.15
C ASN A 141 -2.26 -6.51 5.60
N LEU A 142 -2.61 -6.88 4.38
CA LEU A 142 -2.01 -8.02 3.68
C LEU A 142 -1.26 -7.52 2.46
N HIS A 143 0.06 -7.67 2.47
CA HIS A 143 0.93 -7.25 1.37
C HIS A 143 1.59 -8.46 0.74
N MET A 144 1.45 -8.60 -0.57
CA MET A 144 2.02 -9.70 -1.34
C MET A 144 2.83 -9.14 -2.50
N SER A 145 4.10 -9.53 -2.58
CA SER A 145 4.99 -9.17 -3.68
C SER A 145 5.69 -10.41 -4.22
N SER A 146 5.57 -10.68 -5.52
CA SER A 146 6.22 -11.84 -6.14
C SER A 146 5.81 -13.17 -5.49
N VAL A 147 4.52 -13.32 -5.14
CA VAL A 147 3.98 -14.55 -4.53
C VAL A 147 3.43 -15.45 -5.64
N ILE A 148 3.69 -16.76 -5.55
CA ILE A 148 3.19 -17.75 -6.50
C ILE A 148 2.15 -18.63 -5.82
N PHE A 149 0.93 -18.64 -6.35
CA PHE A 149 -0.16 -19.52 -5.89
C PHE A 149 -0.31 -20.71 -6.83
N HIS A 150 -0.89 -21.80 -6.33
CA HIS A 150 -1.25 -22.93 -7.19
C HIS A 150 -2.44 -22.55 -8.09
N SER A 151 -3.46 -21.93 -7.49
CA SER A 151 -4.69 -21.50 -8.17
C SER A 151 -5.17 -20.11 -7.73
N LEU A 152 -6.09 -19.50 -8.50
CA LEU A 152 -6.81 -18.29 -8.07
C LEU A 152 -7.66 -18.55 -6.82
N GLU A 153 -8.18 -19.77 -6.67
CA GLU A 153 -9.01 -20.11 -5.53
C GLU A 153 -8.25 -20.05 -4.20
N ASP A 154 -6.97 -20.45 -4.19
CA ASP A 154 -6.12 -20.35 -2.99
C ASP A 154 -5.91 -18.89 -2.57
N PHE A 155 -5.69 -18.02 -3.55
CA PHE A 155 -5.64 -16.58 -3.30
C PHE A 155 -6.98 -16.07 -2.75
N MET A 156 -8.11 -16.46 -3.33
CA MET A 156 -9.43 -16.05 -2.84
C MET A 156 -9.70 -16.53 -1.41
N ARG A 157 -9.34 -17.78 -1.07
CA ARG A 157 -9.45 -18.33 0.29
C ARG A 157 -8.58 -17.53 1.27
N LEU A 158 -7.37 -17.15 0.87
CA LEU A 158 -6.49 -16.30 1.66
C LEU A 158 -7.14 -14.95 1.99
N ILE A 159 -7.76 -14.28 1.01
CA ILE A 159 -8.47 -13.02 1.26
C ILE A 159 -9.68 -13.24 2.18
N GLN A 160 -10.45 -14.31 1.97
CA GLN A 160 -11.63 -14.63 2.78
C GLN A 160 -11.32 -14.96 4.24
N GLY A 161 -10.14 -15.50 4.52
CA GLY A 161 -9.66 -15.76 5.88
C GLY A 161 -9.51 -14.48 6.73
N HIS A 162 -9.29 -13.33 6.09
CA HIS A 162 -8.94 -12.07 6.73
C HIS A 162 -10.08 -11.04 6.63
N LYS A 163 -11.16 -11.26 7.37
CA LYS A 163 -12.40 -10.46 7.29
C LYS A 163 -12.28 -9.00 7.76
N GLN A 164 -11.20 -8.66 8.46
CA GLN A 164 -10.93 -7.31 8.99
C GLN A 164 -9.94 -6.53 8.11
N LEU A 165 -9.78 -6.93 6.84
CA LEU A 165 -8.82 -6.29 5.95
C LEU A 165 -9.18 -4.83 5.70
N GLU A 166 -8.26 -3.94 6.06
CA GLU A 166 -8.29 -2.50 5.80
C GLU A 166 -7.36 -2.16 4.61
N GLU A 167 -6.34 -2.99 4.33
CA GLU A 167 -5.44 -2.79 3.21
C GLU A 167 -5.00 -4.10 2.54
N LEU A 168 -5.12 -4.16 1.22
CA LEU A 168 -4.60 -5.23 0.37
C LEU A 168 -3.63 -4.64 -0.65
N ALA A 169 -2.36 -5.06 -0.60
CA ALA A 169 -1.36 -4.68 -1.60
C ALA A 169 -0.91 -5.92 -2.38
N ILE A 170 -1.04 -5.86 -3.71
CA ILE A 170 -0.72 -6.95 -4.61
C ILE A 170 0.30 -6.46 -5.62
N ARG A 171 1.45 -7.11 -5.65
CA ARG A 171 2.50 -6.86 -6.64
C ARG A 171 2.99 -8.16 -7.25
N ASN A 172 3.02 -8.24 -8.59
CA ASN A 172 3.69 -9.32 -9.30
C ASN A 172 3.28 -10.73 -8.81
N VAL A 173 1.97 -10.99 -8.67
CA VAL A 173 1.46 -12.30 -8.20
C VAL A 173 1.23 -13.24 -9.38
N TRP A 174 1.68 -14.49 -9.25
CA TRP A 174 1.68 -15.51 -10.30
C TRP A 174 0.91 -16.76 -9.90
N TRP A 175 0.63 -17.60 -10.90
CA TRP A 175 -0.14 -18.85 -10.78
C TRP A 175 0.66 -19.98 -11.41
N GLU A 176 0.76 -21.14 -10.77
CA GLU A 176 1.40 -22.34 -11.37
C GLU A 176 0.51 -22.99 -12.43
N SER A 177 -0.79 -23.08 -12.15
CA SER A 177 -1.75 -23.64 -13.09
C SER A 177 -2.32 -22.53 -13.98
N GLU A 178 -2.05 -22.61 -15.28
CA GLU A 178 -2.81 -21.86 -16.28
C GLU A 178 -4.17 -22.55 -16.50
N GLU A 179 -5.10 -22.43 -15.56
CA GLU A 179 -6.47 -22.91 -15.81
C GLU A 179 -7.09 -22.12 -16.98
N PRO A 180 -7.74 -22.77 -17.97
CA PRO A 180 -8.35 -22.08 -19.10
C PRO A 180 -9.36 -21.01 -18.66
N GLU A 181 -9.40 -19.83 -19.31
CA GLU A 181 -10.30 -18.71 -18.94
C GLU A 181 -11.79 -19.10 -18.86
N GLU A 182 -12.19 -20.16 -19.55
CA GLU A 182 -13.55 -20.71 -19.54
C GLU A 182 -13.99 -21.24 -18.18
N SER A 183 -13.07 -21.75 -17.34
CA SER A 183 -13.39 -22.26 -16.00
C SER A 183 -13.84 -21.13 -15.06
N LEU A 184 -13.28 -19.92 -15.22
CA LEU A 184 -13.67 -18.74 -14.45
C LEU A 184 -15.09 -18.27 -14.80
N ARG A 185 -15.50 -18.41 -16.07
CA ARG A 185 -16.86 -18.05 -16.53
C ARG A 185 -17.90 -19.11 -16.11
N GLN A 186 -17.55 -20.40 -16.18
CA GLN A 186 -18.46 -21.48 -15.78
C GLN A 186 -18.59 -21.60 -14.26
N SER A 187 -17.53 -21.33 -13.48
CA SER A 187 -17.61 -21.26 -12.02
C SER A 187 -18.35 -20.01 -11.50
N ALA A 188 -18.64 -19.03 -12.38
CA ALA A 188 -19.48 -17.86 -12.05
C ALA A 188 -20.99 -18.18 -12.02
N THR A 189 -21.42 -19.33 -12.53
CA THR A 189 -22.83 -19.77 -12.47
C THR A 189 -23.18 -20.47 -11.16
N GLY A 190 -22.18 -20.88 -10.38
CA GLY A 190 -22.36 -21.35 -9.01
C GLY A 190 -22.55 -20.17 -8.07
N THR A 191 -23.76 -20.05 -7.50
CA THR A 191 -24.12 -19.06 -6.48
C THR A 191 -23.38 -19.32 -5.16
N ILE A 192 -22.05 -19.20 -5.14
CA ILE A 192 -21.32 -19.10 -3.87
C ILE A 192 -21.59 -17.69 -3.36
N SER A 193 -22.46 -17.60 -2.35
CA SER A 193 -22.73 -16.35 -1.64
C SER A 193 -21.48 -15.99 -0.83
N TYR A 194 -20.61 -15.16 -1.40
CA TYR A 194 -19.47 -14.62 -0.69
C TYR A 194 -19.97 -13.55 0.29
N ILE A 195 -19.58 -13.69 1.56
CA ILE A 195 -19.89 -12.69 2.57
C ILE A 195 -19.04 -11.45 2.29
N SER A 196 -19.69 -10.37 1.86
CA SER A 196 -19.04 -9.07 1.72
C SER A 196 -18.58 -8.57 3.09
N PHE A 197 -17.34 -8.09 3.13
CA PHE A 197 -16.76 -7.43 4.28
C PHE A 197 -17.40 -6.06 4.42
N THR A 198 -17.64 -5.63 5.65
CA THR A 198 -18.15 -4.28 5.93
C THR A 198 -17.00 -3.28 6.09
N THR A 199 -15.81 -3.75 6.48
CA THR A 199 -14.61 -2.94 6.69
C THR A 199 -14.17 -2.23 5.41
N PRO A 200 -14.07 -0.90 5.39
CA PRO A 200 -13.52 -0.17 4.25
C PRO A 200 -12.08 -0.60 3.96
N CYS A 201 -11.82 -1.00 2.72
CA CYS A 201 -10.54 -1.55 2.30
C CYS A 201 -9.89 -0.67 1.23
N ARG A 202 -8.60 -0.35 1.44
CA ARG A 202 -7.71 0.19 0.42
C ARG A 202 -7.08 -0.96 -0.37
N VAL A 203 -7.13 -0.89 -1.68
CA VAL A 203 -6.51 -1.88 -2.58
C VAL A 203 -5.41 -1.21 -3.39
N ILE A 204 -4.22 -1.79 -3.38
CA ILE A 204 -3.06 -1.34 -4.16
C ILE A 204 -2.72 -2.43 -5.15
N LEU A 205 -2.82 -2.11 -6.43
CA LEU A 205 -2.52 -3.02 -7.53
C LEU A 205 -1.27 -2.51 -8.24
N GLN A 206 -0.21 -3.31 -8.23
CA GLN A 206 1.04 -3.02 -8.93
C GLN A 206 1.43 -4.18 -9.85
N ASP A 207 1.34 -3.98 -11.16
CA ASP A 207 1.74 -4.99 -12.16
C ASP A 207 1.07 -6.36 -11.91
N VAL A 208 -0.26 -6.33 -11.73
CA VAL A 208 -1.05 -7.54 -11.46
C VAL A 208 -1.56 -8.17 -12.75
N SER A 209 -1.76 -9.50 -12.74
CA SER A 209 -2.28 -10.22 -13.91
C SER A 209 -3.76 -9.95 -14.16
N HIS A 210 -4.23 -10.20 -15.39
CA HIS A 210 -5.64 -10.07 -15.78
C HIS A 210 -6.61 -10.85 -14.89
N ARG A 211 -6.16 -11.96 -14.27
CA ARG A 211 -6.99 -12.78 -13.37
C ARG A 211 -7.40 -12.03 -12.12
N ILE A 212 -6.51 -11.20 -11.56
CA ILE A 212 -6.84 -10.35 -10.41
C ILE A 212 -7.87 -9.30 -10.81
N TYR A 213 -7.70 -8.67 -11.97
CA TYR A 213 -8.69 -7.71 -12.48
C TYR A 213 -10.06 -8.35 -12.69
N SER A 214 -10.10 -9.51 -13.35
CA SER A 214 -11.33 -10.26 -13.57
C SER A 214 -11.99 -10.69 -12.25
N TRP A 215 -11.22 -11.15 -11.26
CA TRP A 215 -11.75 -11.51 -9.95
C TRP A 215 -12.38 -10.31 -9.24
N LEU A 216 -11.67 -9.18 -9.15
CA LEU A 216 -12.18 -7.93 -8.57
C LEU A 216 -13.46 -7.47 -9.27
N ALA A 217 -13.55 -7.64 -10.60
CA ALA A 217 -14.72 -7.29 -11.40
C ALA A 217 -15.85 -8.34 -11.40
N SER A 218 -15.60 -9.56 -10.90
CA SER A 218 -16.52 -10.71 -11.04
C SER A 218 -17.70 -10.72 -10.07
N GLY A 219 -17.77 -9.76 -9.14
CA GLY A 219 -18.75 -9.78 -8.03
C GLY A 219 -18.44 -10.81 -6.94
N ARG A 220 -17.37 -11.60 -7.08
CA ARG A 220 -16.88 -12.57 -6.09
C ARG A 220 -15.83 -12.00 -5.13
N CYS A 221 -15.51 -10.72 -5.27
CA CYS A 221 -14.61 -10.04 -4.36
C CYS A 221 -15.36 -9.71 -3.05
N PRO A 222 -14.91 -10.20 -1.88
CA PRO A 222 -15.58 -9.90 -0.62
C PRO A 222 -15.23 -8.48 -0.11
N LEU A 223 -14.27 -7.77 -0.69
CA LEU A 223 -13.76 -6.52 -0.14
C LEU A 223 -14.73 -5.36 -0.38
N ASN A 224 -14.94 -4.54 0.66
CA ASN A 224 -15.55 -3.22 0.53
C ASN A 224 -14.49 -2.20 0.08
N ILE A 225 -14.24 -2.13 -1.23
CA ILE A 225 -13.19 -1.30 -1.81
C ILE A 225 -13.64 0.16 -1.82
N VAL A 226 -12.97 1.00 -1.01
CA VAL A 226 -13.24 2.45 -0.91
C VAL A 226 -12.08 3.29 -1.44
N SER A 227 -10.89 2.70 -1.55
CA SER A 227 -9.70 3.36 -2.09
C SER A 227 -8.97 2.41 -3.02
N LEU A 228 -8.59 2.88 -4.20
CA LEU A 228 -7.84 2.13 -5.20
C LEU A 228 -6.59 2.91 -5.59
N GLU A 229 -5.44 2.24 -5.49
CA GLU A 229 -4.19 2.68 -6.11
C GLU A 229 -3.86 1.74 -7.26
N TYR A 230 -3.80 2.30 -8.46
CA TYR A 230 -3.57 1.57 -9.69
C TYR A 230 -2.21 1.98 -10.26
N CYS A 231 -1.30 1.00 -10.30
CA CYS A 231 0.03 1.11 -10.88
C CYS A 231 0.25 -0.06 -11.84
N THR A 232 0.66 0.22 -13.06
CA THR A 232 0.98 -0.81 -14.04
C THR A 232 2.13 -0.35 -14.91
N THR A 233 2.93 -1.28 -15.40
CA THR A 233 3.86 -1.12 -16.51
C THR A 233 3.50 -2.05 -17.67
N MET A 234 2.48 -2.89 -17.49
CA MET A 234 2.15 -4.03 -18.36
C MET A 234 0.91 -3.79 -19.22
N ASP A 235 0.01 -2.90 -18.81
CA ASP A 235 -1.28 -2.75 -19.48
C ASP A 235 -1.12 -1.90 -20.76
N HIS A 236 -1.52 -2.45 -21.91
CA HIS A 236 -1.47 -1.79 -23.21
C HIS A 236 -2.70 -0.90 -23.47
N ASN A 237 -3.68 -0.90 -22.56
CA ASN A 237 -4.82 0.02 -22.57
C ASN A 237 -5.35 0.25 -21.13
N LEU A 238 -6.24 1.22 -20.93
CA LEU A 238 -6.88 1.49 -19.62
C LEU A 238 -8.18 0.67 -19.43
N THR A 239 -8.40 -0.36 -20.25
CA THR A 239 -9.66 -1.11 -20.30
C THR A 239 -9.89 -1.94 -19.05
N SER A 240 -8.83 -2.56 -18.52
CA SER A 240 -8.90 -3.33 -17.27
C SER A 240 -9.38 -2.44 -16.11
N LEU A 241 -8.86 -1.22 -16.04
CA LEU A 241 -9.25 -0.24 -15.03
C LEU A 241 -10.71 0.22 -15.23
N ASP A 242 -11.15 0.50 -16.46
CA ASP A 242 -12.55 0.88 -16.71
C ASP A 242 -13.52 -0.23 -16.29
N ASN A 243 -13.22 -1.49 -16.63
CA ASN A 243 -14.05 -2.63 -16.23
C ASN A 243 -14.11 -2.78 -14.70
N LEU A 244 -12.98 -2.61 -14.00
CA LEU A 244 -12.93 -2.59 -12.54
C LEU A 244 -13.83 -1.49 -11.95
N LEU A 245 -13.64 -0.25 -12.42
CA LEU A 245 -14.39 0.90 -11.93
C LEU A 245 -15.88 0.78 -12.24
N SER A 246 -16.27 0.11 -13.33
CA SER A 246 -17.68 -0.17 -13.63
C SER A 246 -18.39 -1.00 -12.54
N LYS A 247 -17.64 -1.72 -11.70
CA LYS A 247 -18.18 -2.64 -10.68
C LYS A 247 -18.23 -2.04 -9.28
N PHE A 248 -17.18 -1.34 -8.86
CA PHE A 248 -17.09 -0.78 -7.50
C PHE A 248 -16.80 0.73 -7.47
N GLY A 249 -16.77 1.40 -8.63
CA GLY A 249 -16.49 2.84 -8.71
C GLY A 249 -17.49 3.71 -7.95
N SER A 250 -18.76 3.29 -7.84
CA SER A 250 -19.79 4.01 -7.06
C SER A 250 -19.49 4.10 -5.56
N ASN A 251 -18.69 3.18 -5.03
CA ASN A 251 -18.28 3.13 -3.63
C ASN A 251 -16.86 3.69 -3.41
N LEU A 252 -16.18 4.11 -4.49
CA LEU A 252 -14.81 4.57 -4.43
C LEU A 252 -14.74 6.04 -4.02
N HIS A 253 -14.05 6.31 -2.92
CA HIS A 253 -13.84 7.66 -2.38
C HIS A 253 -12.45 8.20 -2.75
N LYS A 254 -11.47 7.29 -2.96
CA LYS A 254 -10.11 7.65 -3.34
C LYS A 254 -9.60 6.83 -4.52
N LEU A 255 -9.07 7.52 -5.53
CA LEU A 255 -8.44 6.91 -6.70
C LEU A 255 -7.04 7.49 -6.88
N SER A 256 -6.05 6.62 -6.99
CA SER A 256 -4.66 6.98 -7.29
C SER A 256 -4.22 6.30 -8.58
N LEU A 257 -3.74 7.11 -9.53
CA LEU A 257 -3.30 6.68 -10.86
C LEU A 257 -1.80 6.89 -10.98
N ASN A 258 -1.03 5.80 -11.01
CA ASN A 258 0.40 5.80 -11.26
C ASN A 258 0.66 5.28 -12.68
N LEU A 259 0.65 6.21 -13.64
CA LEU A 259 0.76 5.92 -15.07
C LEU A 259 1.87 6.78 -15.69
N HIS A 260 2.95 6.14 -16.14
CA HIS A 260 4.07 6.84 -16.75
C HIS A 260 4.01 6.78 -18.30
N PRO A 261 4.03 7.92 -19.02
CA PRO A 261 3.91 7.96 -20.49
C PRO A 261 4.95 7.14 -21.25
N MET A 262 6.16 6.98 -20.69
CA MET A 262 7.19 6.14 -21.30
C MET A 262 6.87 4.64 -21.24
N MET A 263 6.16 4.18 -20.20
CA MET A 263 5.70 2.79 -20.10
C MET A 263 4.40 2.57 -20.88
N HIS A 264 3.64 3.64 -21.09
CA HIS A 264 2.31 3.61 -21.71
C HIS A 264 2.24 4.61 -22.87
N THR A 265 2.80 4.21 -24.02
CA THR A 265 2.84 5.06 -25.22
C THR A 265 1.44 5.43 -25.74
N PHE A 266 0.40 4.65 -25.42
CA PHE A 266 -0.98 5.00 -25.74
C PHE A 266 -1.45 6.31 -25.07
N LEU A 267 -0.86 6.72 -23.94
CA LEU A 267 -1.18 8.00 -23.27
C LEU A 267 -0.78 9.22 -24.12
N ILE A 268 0.11 9.04 -25.10
CA ILE A 268 0.54 10.09 -26.02
C ILE A 268 0.13 9.81 -27.46
N ALA A 269 -0.60 8.72 -27.71
CA ALA A 269 -1.04 8.35 -29.05
C ALA A 269 -2.16 9.30 -29.54
N PRO A 270 -2.02 9.91 -30.73
CA PRO A 270 -3.06 10.76 -31.29
C PRO A 270 -4.33 9.94 -31.57
N GLY A 271 -5.49 10.49 -31.22
CA GLY A 271 -6.79 9.83 -31.43
C GLY A 271 -7.13 8.71 -30.43
N PHE A 272 -6.29 8.46 -29.42
CA PHE A 272 -6.62 7.52 -28.34
C PHE A 272 -7.84 8.03 -27.57
N GLN A 273 -8.88 7.20 -27.50
CA GLN A 273 -10.08 7.50 -26.72
C GLN A 273 -9.85 7.05 -25.28
N TYR A 274 -9.84 8.01 -24.37
CA TYR A 274 -9.71 7.73 -22.95
C TYR A 274 -11.02 7.13 -22.41
N PRO A 275 -10.98 6.00 -21.68
CA PRO A 275 -12.17 5.49 -21.02
C PRO A 275 -12.67 6.50 -19.99
N GLN A 276 -13.98 6.47 -19.71
CA GLN A 276 -14.62 7.41 -18.79
C GLN A 276 -14.43 7.00 -17.33
N LEU A 277 -13.18 7.00 -16.85
CA LEU A 277 -12.82 6.53 -15.52
C LEU A 277 -13.54 7.30 -14.40
N LEU A 278 -13.57 8.64 -14.49
CA LEU A 278 -14.18 9.47 -13.43
C LEU A 278 -15.71 9.41 -13.44
N SER A 279 -16.35 9.16 -14.59
CA SER A 279 -17.81 9.03 -14.65
C SER A 279 -18.31 7.77 -13.92
N ARG A 280 -17.45 6.74 -13.78
CA ARG A 280 -17.71 5.54 -12.98
C ARG A 280 -17.59 5.78 -11.47
N CYS A 281 -17.03 6.92 -11.04
CA CYS A 281 -16.71 7.20 -9.65
C CYS A 281 -17.46 8.45 -9.13
N PRO A 282 -18.80 8.41 -9.02
CA PRO A 282 -19.60 9.57 -8.62
C PRO A 282 -19.34 10.05 -7.18
N SER A 283 -18.87 9.15 -6.29
CA SER A 283 -18.59 9.42 -4.88
C SER A 283 -17.12 9.79 -4.62
N LEU A 284 -16.35 10.08 -5.67
CA LEU A 284 -14.91 10.29 -5.54
C LEU A 284 -14.60 11.63 -4.85
N GLU A 285 -13.93 11.55 -3.70
CA GLU A 285 -13.53 12.71 -2.88
C GLU A 285 -12.07 13.10 -3.12
N SER A 286 -11.21 12.12 -3.42
CA SER A 286 -9.77 12.31 -3.60
C SER A 286 -9.27 11.65 -4.88
N LEU A 287 -8.57 12.42 -5.72
CA LEU A 287 -7.90 11.93 -6.93
C LEU A 287 -6.40 12.21 -6.85
N GLU A 288 -5.56 11.20 -7.05
CA GLU A 288 -4.11 11.34 -7.02
C GLU A 288 -3.48 10.93 -8.34
N PHE A 289 -2.58 11.78 -8.85
CA PHE A 289 -1.69 11.47 -9.96
C PHE A 289 -0.30 11.20 -9.40
N VAL A 290 0.12 9.94 -9.49
CA VAL A 290 1.38 9.45 -8.91
C VAL A 290 2.39 9.14 -10.02
N GLY A 291 3.67 9.12 -9.66
CA GLY A 291 4.74 8.71 -10.58
C GLY A 291 5.07 9.74 -11.65
N ILE A 292 4.79 11.03 -11.42
CA ILE A 292 5.14 12.09 -12.35
C ILE A 292 6.64 12.40 -12.19
N VAL A 293 7.44 11.89 -13.12
CA VAL A 293 8.89 12.06 -13.13
C VAL A 293 9.26 13.23 -14.05
N LEU A 294 9.76 14.30 -13.46
CA LEU A 294 10.19 15.53 -14.14
C LEU A 294 11.72 15.59 -14.21
N SER A 295 12.29 14.58 -14.86
CA SER A 295 13.70 14.48 -15.22
C SER A 295 13.79 13.96 -16.65
N PRO A 296 14.46 14.66 -17.58
CA PRO A 296 14.68 14.13 -18.92
C PRO A 296 15.40 12.76 -18.87
N PRO A 297 15.06 11.82 -19.78
CA PRO A 297 14.05 11.92 -20.86
C PRO A 297 12.60 11.67 -20.42
N LEU A 298 12.36 11.35 -19.14
CA LEU A 298 11.07 10.89 -18.59
C LEU A 298 10.01 11.99 -18.42
N SER A 299 10.38 13.25 -18.60
CA SER A 299 9.53 14.39 -18.28
C SER A 299 8.36 14.65 -19.23
N ARG A 300 8.20 13.90 -20.33
CA ARG A 300 7.23 14.22 -21.40
C ARG A 300 5.96 13.38 -21.32
N GLY A 301 4.87 13.88 -21.94
CA GLY A 301 3.68 13.08 -22.21
C GLY A 301 2.58 13.11 -21.14
N TYR A 302 2.62 14.04 -20.18
CA TYR A 302 1.62 14.16 -19.11
C TYR A 302 0.30 14.84 -19.52
N GLY A 303 0.04 14.96 -20.83
CA GLY A 303 -1.20 15.54 -21.37
C GLY A 303 -2.44 14.73 -20.99
N TRP A 304 -2.30 13.43 -20.78
CA TRP A 304 -3.36 12.52 -20.37
C TRP A 304 -4.09 12.93 -19.09
N ILE A 305 -3.41 13.66 -18.19
CA ILE A 305 -3.99 14.19 -16.96
C ILE A 305 -5.18 15.11 -17.28
N LEU A 306 -5.08 15.94 -18.33
CA LEU A 306 -6.18 16.78 -18.76
C LEU A 306 -7.38 15.94 -19.20
N ASN A 307 -7.14 14.88 -19.97
CA ASN A 307 -8.20 14.00 -20.47
C ASN A 307 -8.96 13.31 -19.33
N VAL A 308 -8.28 12.94 -18.24
CA VAL A 308 -8.93 12.38 -17.05
C VAL A 308 -9.72 13.46 -16.31
N LEU A 309 -9.14 14.65 -16.10
CA LEU A 309 -9.82 15.75 -15.40
C LEU A 309 -11.03 16.31 -16.19
N GLU A 310 -11.01 16.28 -17.53
CA GLU A 310 -12.14 16.75 -18.35
C GLU A 310 -13.36 15.81 -18.27
N GLN A 311 -13.19 14.56 -17.84
CA GLN A 311 -14.30 13.61 -17.66
C GLN A 311 -15.13 13.88 -16.40
N ALA A 312 -14.67 14.77 -15.52
CA ALA A 312 -15.25 14.91 -14.20
C ALA A 312 -16.69 15.46 -14.27
N SER A 313 -17.65 14.63 -13.90
CA SER A 313 -19.00 15.02 -13.46
C SER A 313 -19.08 15.22 -11.94
N VAL A 314 -17.93 15.35 -11.27
CA VAL A 314 -17.78 15.00 -9.86
C VAL A 314 -18.08 16.19 -8.94
N ASP A 315 -19.33 16.26 -8.50
CA ASP A 315 -19.80 17.21 -7.49
C ASP A 315 -19.16 17.01 -6.09
N GLN A 316 -18.43 15.93 -5.88
CA GLN A 316 -17.90 15.50 -4.59
C GLN A 316 -16.37 15.64 -4.44
N LEU A 317 -15.63 15.96 -5.51
CA LEU A 317 -14.16 15.94 -5.46
C LEU A 317 -13.64 17.10 -4.60
N GLU A 318 -12.99 16.76 -3.49
CA GLU A 318 -12.50 17.73 -2.50
C GLU A 318 -10.99 17.97 -2.60
N VAL A 319 -10.23 16.93 -3.00
CA VAL A 319 -8.77 16.94 -3.01
C VAL A 319 -8.22 16.37 -4.32
N ILE A 320 -7.27 17.07 -4.92
CA ILE A 320 -6.45 16.56 -6.02
C ILE A 320 -4.99 16.59 -5.61
N SER A 321 -4.28 15.47 -5.74
CA SER A 321 -2.87 15.37 -5.37
C SER A 321 -1.99 15.07 -6.59
N PHE A 322 -0.84 15.72 -6.67
CA PHE A 322 0.21 15.46 -7.65
C PHE A 322 1.50 15.05 -6.94
N HIS A 323 2.00 13.85 -7.23
CA HIS A 323 3.28 13.37 -6.69
C HIS A 323 4.37 13.53 -7.75
N LEU A 324 5.23 14.53 -7.54
CA LEU A 324 6.23 14.98 -8.50
C LEU A 324 7.64 14.62 -8.02
N LEU A 325 8.40 13.92 -8.86
CA LEU A 325 9.85 13.81 -8.74
C LEU A 325 10.49 14.86 -9.65
N CYS A 326 10.87 16.00 -9.09
CA CYS A 326 11.36 17.17 -9.82
C CYS A 326 12.85 17.44 -9.59
N ASN A 327 13.69 16.84 -10.43
CA ASN A 327 15.14 17.04 -10.40
C ASN A 327 15.59 18.20 -11.29
N GLN A 328 14.76 18.63 -12.25
CA GLN A 328 15.09 19.73 -13.15
C GLN A 328 13.90 20.69 -13.29
N LEU A 329 14.08 21.95 -12.90
CA LEU A 329 12.99 22.94 -12.88
C LEU A 329 12.35 23.16 -14.27
N SER A 330 13.13 23.15 -15.35
CA SER A 330 12.60 23.32 -16.71
C SER A 330 11.69 22.17 -17.15
N ALA A 331 11.81 21.00 -16.53
CA ALA A 331 10.94 19.86 -16.82
C ALA A 331 9.50 20.08 -16.34
N LEU A 332 9.26 21.01 -15.39
CA LEU A 332 7.90 21.42 -15.02
C LEU A 332 7.09 21.96 -16.20
N ASN A 333 7.74 22.46 -17.25
CA ASN A 333 7.07 22.95 -18.45
C ASN A 333 6.36 21.85 -19.24
N GLN A 334 6.68 20.59 -18.97
CA GLN A 334 6.10 19.45 -19.67
C GLN A 334 4.75 19.00 -19.11
N VAL A 335 4.41 19.43 -17.89
CA VAL A 335 3.08 19.21 -17.31
C VAL A 335 2.17 20.36 -17.75
N PRO A 336 0.94 20.09 -18.21
CA PRO A 336 0.06 21.10 -18.77
C PRO A 336 -0.67 21.93 -17.69
N TRP A 337 0.09 22.64 -16.84
CA TRP A 337 -0.42 23.38 -15.69
C TRP A 337 -1.53 24.39 -16.03
N ASN A 338 -1.40 25.12 -17.14
CA ASN A 338 -2.42 26.07 -17.55
C ASN A 338 -3.75 25.38 -17.90
N GLY A 339 -3.67 24.20 -18.53
CA GLY A 339 -4.83 23.36 -18.82
C GLY A 339 -5.47 22.84 -17.53
N ILE A 340 -4.64 22.34 -16.60
CA ILE A 340 -5.10 21.89 -15.27
C ILE A 340 -5.79 23.06 -14.55
N SER A 341 -5.17 24.23 -14.50
CA SER A 341 -5.72 25.43 -13.87
C SER A 341 -7.08 25.80 -14.46
N ARG A 342 -7.21 25.81 -15.79
CA ARG A 342 -8.46 26.09 -16.50
C ARG A 342 -9.57 25.09 -16.14
N ILE A 343 -9.28 23.79 -16.21
CA ILE A 343 -10.26 22.73 -15.91
C ILE A 343 -10.69 22.82 -14.46
N LEU A 344 -9.72 22.87 -13.54
CA LEU A 344 -9.99 22.88 -12.11
C LEU A 344 -10.67 24.16 -11.66
N SER A 345 -10.55 25.27 -12.41
CA SER A 345 -11.27 26.54 -12.16
C SER A 345 -12.76 26.48 -12.55
N ASN A 346 -13.20 25.46 -13.29
CA ASN A 346 -14.60 25.29 -13.70
C ASN A 346 -15.53 25.13 -12.46
N PRO A 347 -16.74 25.75 -12.46
CA PRO A 347 -17.74 25.60 -11.40
C PRO A 347 -18.17 24.17 -11.06
N ILE A 348 -17.98 23.20 -11.97
CA ILE A 348 -18.22 21.78 -11.69
C ILE A 348 -17.39 21.30 -10.48
N TYR A 349 -16.19 21.86 -10.30
CA TYR A 349 -15.31 21.59 -9.15
C TYR A 349 -15.64 22.45 -7.91
N LYS A 350 -16.93 22.72 -7.65
CA LYS A 350 -17.38 23.60 -6.54
C LYS A 350 -16.94 23.14 -5.15
N ARG A 351 -16.72 21.84 -4.95
CA ARG A 351 -16.27 21.27 -3.67
C ARG A 351 -14.76 21.11 -3.54
N LEU A 352 -14.00 21.40 -4.60
CA LEU A 352 -12.55 21.27 -4.57
C LEU A 352 -11.97 22.29 -3.58
N ARG A 353 -11.44 21.80 -2.45
CA ARG A 353 -10.92 22.65 -1.37
C ARG A 353 -9.42 22.85 -1.50
N LYS A 354 -8.70 21.81 -1.94
CA LYS A 354 -7.24 21.88 -2.02
C LYS A 354 -6.63 21.05 -3.16
N VAL A 355 -5.51 21.55 -3.66
CA VAL A 355 -4.60 20.82 -4.54
C VAL A 355 -3.29 20.61 -3.79
N VAL A 356 -2.89 19.35 -3.65
CA VAL A 356 -1.73 18.93 -2.86
C VAL A 356 -0.60 18.54 -3.80
N PHE A 357 0.60 19.03 -3.52
CA PHE A 357 1.81 18.71 -4.27
C PHE A 357 2.79 18.00 -3.35
N HIS A 358 3.05 16.72 -3.62
CA HIS A 358 4.12 15.97 -2.97
C HIS A 358 5.39 16.15 -3.81
N LEU A 359 6.31 16.99 -3.34
CA LEU A 359 7.53 17.34 -4.09
C LEU A 359 8.74 16.58 -3.56
N LYS A 360 9.37 15.80 -4.46
CA LYS A 360 10.66 15.14 -4.22
C LYS A 360 11.71 15.67 -5.19
N GLY A 361 12.91 15.97 -4.71
CA GLY A 361 14.06 16.40 -5.53
C GLY A 361 14.70 17.71 -5.06
N ASP A 362 15.80 18.09 -5.72
CA ASP A 362 16.67 19.19 -5.28
C ASP A 362 16.09 20.60 -5.55
N THR A 363 15.01 20.68 -6.31
CA THR A 363 14.44 21.96 -6.79
C THR A 363 13.14 22.37 -6.10
N ASN A 364 12.78 21.70 -5.00
CA ASN A 364 11.47 21.80 -4.34
C ASN A 364 10.97 23.24 -4.09
N ASN A 365 11.80 24.13 -3.52
CA ASN A 365 11.38 25.50 -3.23
C ASN A 365 11.06 26.31 -4.50
N ARG A 366 11.90 26.17 -5.54
CA ARG A 366 11.70 26.86 -6.82
C ARG A 366 10.52 26.27 -7.59
N ALA A 367 10.34 24.96 -7.51
CA ALA A 367 9.19 24.26 -8.08
C ALA A 367 7.88 24.73 -7.45
N LYS A 368 7.85 24.86 -6.11
CA LYS A 368 6.70 25.41 -5.38
C LYS A 368 6.30 26.79 -5.88
N THR A 369 7.25 27.73 -5.98
CA THR A 369 6.97 29.08 -6.50
C THR A 369 6.41 29.02 -7.92
N SER A 370 7.07 28.27 -8.82
CA SER A 370 6.63 28.17 -10.21
C SER A 370 5.25 27.54 -10.39
N ILE A 371 4.90 26.52 -9.59
CA ILE A 371 3.57 25.89 -9.61
C ILE A 371 2.52 26.87 -9.08
N THR A 372 2.83 27.60 -7.99
CA THR A 372 1.93 28.59 -7.38
C THR A 372 1.55 29.69 -8.36
N GLU A 373 2.51 30.22 -9.11
CA GLU A 373 2.26 31.24 -10.14
C GLU A 373 1.32 30.73 -11.24
N ARG A 374 1.54 29.49 -11.72
CA ARG A 374 0.75 28.86 -12.79
C ARG A 374 -0.68 28.51 -12.38
N LEU A 375 -0.90 28.29 -11.09
CA LEU A 375 -2.20 27.91 -10.52
C LEU A 375 -2.86 29.05 -9.73
N SER A 376 -2.42 30.29 -9.93
CA SER A 376 -2.91 31.48 -9.22
C SER A 376 -4.43 31.68 -9.33
N SER A 377 -5.07 31.29 -10.44
CA SER A 377 -6.53 31.36 -10.59
C SER A 377 -7.30 30.43 -9.63
N LEU A 378 -6.69 29.32 -9.19
CA LEU A 378 -7.29 28.44 -8.19
C LEU A 378 -7.30 29.11 -6.81
N CYS A 379 -6.21 29.79 -6.44
CA CYS A 379 -6.12 30.57 -5.21
C CYS A 379 -7.18 31.68 -5.17
N ALA A 380 -7.43 32.36 -6.30
CA ALA A 380 -8.46 33.40 -6.41
C ALA A 380 -9.88 32.87 -6.15
N ARG A 381 -10.12 31.57 -6.39
CA ARG A 381 -11.38 30.89 -6.07
C ARG A 381 -11.44 30.34 -4.62
N GLY A 382 -10.37 30.53 -3.84
CA GLY A 382 -10.27 30.00 -2.48
C GLY A 382 -9.85 28.53 -2.40
N VAL A 383 -9.33 27.95 -3.48
CA VAL A 383 -8.72 26.60 -3.43
C VAL A 383 -7.31 26.71 -2.86
N GLY A 384 -7.03 26.00 -1.78
CA GLY A 384 -5.71 25.98 -1.14
C GLY A 384 -4.68 25.19 -1.96
N LEU A 385 -3.46 25.71 -2.08
CA LEU A 385 -2.32 24.95 -2.62
C LEU A 385 -1.43 24.49 -1.45
N GLU A 386 -1.37 23.19 -1.23
CA GLU A 386 -0.59 22.57 -0.16
C GLU A 386 0.65 21.89 -0.75
N PHE A 387 1.82 22.07 -0.13
CA PHE A 387 3.08 21.51 -0.59
C PHE A 387 3.70 20.68 0.52
N LEU A 388 3.80 19.37 0.30
CA LEU A 388 4.30 18.41 1.27
C LEU A 388 5.66 17.88 0.80
N PRO A 389 6.68 17.84 1.69
CA PRO A 389 7.92 17.14 1.38
C PRO A 389 7.62 15.63 1.33
N THR A 390 8.08 14.97 0.27
CA THR A 390 8.08 13.50 0.20
C THR A 390 9.39 13.01 0.83
N TYR A 391 9.29 12.40 2.01
CA TYR A 391 10.43 11.79 2.71
C TYR A 391 11.02 10.60 1.94
#